data_AF-A0A7J5WR37-F1
#
_entry.id   AF-A0A7J5WR37-F1
#
_cell.length_a   1.000
_cell.length_b   1.000
_cell.length_c   1.000
_cell.angle_alpha   90.00
_cell.angle_beta   90.00
_cell.angle_gamma   90.00
#
_symmetry.space_group_name_H-M   'P 1'
#
loop_
_entity.id
_entity.type
_entity.pdbx_description
1 polymer ?
#
loop_
_entity_poly.entity_id
_entity_poly.type
_entity_poly.pdbx_seq_one_letter_code
_entity_poly.pdbx_strand_id
1 'polypeptide(L)' 'MEIIHVSAECYPVAKAGGLGDVVGALPKYQCKAGDIAKVV' A
#
# COMPACT_ATOMS: atom_id res chain seq x y z
N MET A 1 1.87 11.65 -9.52
CA MET A 1 1.71 12.27 -8.17
C MET A 1 2.52 11.47 -7.16
N GLU A 2 3.04 12.08 -6.08
CA GLU A 2 3.70 11.31 -5.00
C GLU A 2 2.70 11.05 -3.86
N ILE A 3 2.56 9.78 -3.47
CA ILE A 3 1.55 9.29 -2.51
C ILE A 3 2.25 8.47 -1.43
N ILE A 4 2.01 8.81 -0.17
CA ILE A 4 2.49 8.06 0.99
C ILE A 4 1.29 7.50 1.75
N HIS A 5 1.18 6.17 1.79
CA HIS A 5 0.19 5.46 2.60
C HIS A 5 0.79 5.19 3.97
N VAL A 6 0.14 5.68 5.03
CA VAL A 6 0.52 5.39 6.41
C VAL A 6 -0.48 4.38 6.98
N SER A 7 -0.01 3.20 7.37
CA SER A 7 -0.89 2.12 7.84
C SER A 7 -0.25 1.31 8.97
N ALA A 8 -1.06 0.84 9.90
CA ALA A 8 -0.63 -0.13 10.92
C ALA A 8 -0.50 -1.56 10.37
N GLU A 9 -0.98 -1.82 9.15
CA GLU A 9 -0.96 -3.13 8.48
C GLU A 9 -0.43 -3.01 7.04
N CYS A 10 0.41 -3.97 6.65
CA CYS A 10 0.92 -4.14 5.29
C CYS A 10 1.26 -5.63 5.04
N TYR A 11 0.56 -6.28 4.11
CA TYR A 11 0.84 -7.67 3.73
C TYR A 11 2.16 -7.78 2.94
N PRO A 12 3.02 -8.77 3.21
CA PRO A 12 2.85 -9.90 4.14
C PRO A 12 3.43 -9.69 5.54
N VAL A 13 3.95 -8.49 5.86
CA VAL A 13 4.75 -8.23 7.06
C VAL A 13 3.89 -8.11 8.31
N ALA A 14 2.78 -7.35 8.25
CA ALA A 14 1.87 -7.13 9.37
C ALA A 14 0.43 -7.15 8.86
N LYS A 15 -0.33 -8.19 9.22
CA LYS A 15 -1.73 -8.36 8.80
C LYS A 15 -2.56 -8.93 9.94
N ALA A 16 -3.59 -8.17 10.33
CA ALA A 16 -4.62 -8.61 11.27
C ALA A 16 -6.01 -8.67 10.61
N GLY A 17 -6.20 -7.97 9.48
CA GLY A 17 -7.43 -7.99 8.71
C GLY A 17 -7.23 -7.72 7.22
N GLY A 18 -8.28 -7.26 6.55
CA GLY A 18 -8.26 -6.94 5.11
C GLY A 18 -7.48 -5.68 4.75
N LEU A 19 -7.16 -4.82 5.73
CA LEU A 19 -6.42 -3.57 5.51
C LEU A 19 -5.02 -3.86 4.95
N GLY A 20 -4.30 -4.84 5.51
CA GLY A 20 -2.97 -5.22 5.04
C GLY A 20 -2.94 -5.69 3.58
N ASP A 21 -4.01 -6.33 3.09
CA ASP A 21 -4.12 -6.73 1.68
C ASP A 21 -4.26 -5.53 0.75
N VAL A 22 -5.08 -4.56 1.15
CA VAL A 22 -5.31 -3.33 0.38
C VAL A 22 -4.02 -2.51 0.32
N VAL A 23 -3.39 -2.26 1.47
CA VAL A 23 -2.15 -1.47 1.55
C VAL A 23 -0.98 -2.18 0.87
N GLY A 24 -0.95 -3.52 0.88
CA GLY A 24 0.07 -4.30 0.15
C GLY A 24 -0.14 -4.39 -1.37
N ALA A 25 -1.35 -4.11 -1.88
CA ALA A 25 -1.69 -4.26 -3.29
C ALA A 25 -1.93 -2.93 -4.02
N LEU A 26 -2.67 -1.99 -3.43
CA LEU A 26 -3.08 -0.73 -4.05
C LEU A 26 -1.89 0.12 -4.56
N PRO A 27 -0.78 0.29 -3.82
CA PRO A 27 0.38 1.05 -4.29
C PRO A 27 0.96 0.49 -5.61
N LYS A 28 0.88 -0.82 -5.84
CA LYS A 28 1.36 -1.45 -7.08
C LYS A 28 0.54 -1.00 -8.29
N TYR A 29 -0.76 -0.81 -8.12
CA TYR A 29 -1.63 -0.33 -9.19
C TYR A 29 -1.46 1.17 -9.43
N GLN A 30 -1.26 1.97 -8.37
CA GLN A 30 -0.94 3.39 -8.49
C GLN A 30 0.41 3.60 -9.21
N CYS A 31 1.43 2.80 -8.89
CA CYS A 31 2.69 2.81 -9.64
C CYS A 31 2.51 2.46 -11.12
N LYS A 32 1.64 1.50 -11.46
CA LYS A 32 1.30 1.19 -12.85
C LYS A 32 0.52 2.31 -13.56
N ALA A 33 -0.22 3.12 -12.81
CA ALA A 33 -0.93 4.29 -13.32
C ALA A 33 -0.03 5.51 -13.51
N GLY A 34 1.26 5.43 -13.15
CA GLY A 34 2.24 6.51 -13.31
C GLY A 34 2.48 7.35 -12.07
N ASP A 35 1.91 6.97 -10.92
CA ASP A 35 2.17 7.61 -9.64
C ASP A 35 3.39 7.01 -8.94
N ILE A 36 3.96 7.75 -7.99
CA ILE A 36 4.98 7.23 -7.07
C ILE A 36 4.28 6.95 -5.75
N ALA A 37 3.95 5.69 -5.49
CA ALA A 37 3.27 5.28 -4.27
C ALA A 37 4.22 4.53 -3.33
N LYS A 38 4.24 4.94 -2.05
CA LYS A 38 5.05 4.33 -0.98
C LYS A 38 4.15 3.99 0.22
N VAL A 39 4.55 3.02 1.02
CA VAL A 39 3.87 2.62 2.26
C VAL A 39 4.83 2.77 3.43
N VAL A 40 4.33 3.34 4.54
CA VAL A 40 5.00 3.43 5.84
C VAL A 40 4.14 2.76 6.89
#